data_AF-A0A6L9MP27-F1
#
_entry.id   AF-A0A6L9MP27-F1
#
_cell.length_a   1.000
_cell.length_b   1.000
_cell.length_c   1.000
_cell.angle_alpha   90.00
_cell.angle_beta   90.00
_cell.angle_gamma   90.00
#
_symmetry.space_group_name_H-M   'P 1'
#
loop_
_entity.id
_entity.type
_entity.pdbx_description
1 polymer ?
#
loop_
_entity_poly.entity_id
_entity_poly.type
_entity_poly.pdbx_seq_one_letter_code
_entity_poly.pdbx_strand_id
1 'polypeptide(L)'
;MIDDLIRSATYGFGGSFGRDAYQAAKKNPLVLILVVIFCIVYGFRNLYLGIGRSSAYFFFVNVIGSLVLISVGLFGLAFAAFIADSDGQNPLLVAAVIGFGFICVLIGNVWGIQSRSHRKAAIEIAAENARFLADAGLHDSDFETDFIADRDGNLLKLKEQTADRMVFTVAGKRGLRAAIRLVDGRMVEYTGVKRI
;
A
#
# COMPACT_ATOMS: atom_id res chain seq x y z
N MET A 1 -1.83 -5.36 18.30
CA MET A 1 -2.75 -5.80 17.22
C MET A 1 -3.62 -4.65 16.72
N ILE A 2 -3.88 -3.64 17.53
CA ILE A 2 -4.61 -2.42 17.12
C ILE A 2 -3.98 -1.76 15.89
N ASP A 3 -2.65 -1.64 15.82
CA ASP A 3 -1.98 -1.09 14.63
C ASP A 3 -2.24 -1.91 13.35
N ASP A 4 -2.35 -3.24 13.47
CA ASP A 4 -2.71 -4.13 12.36
C ASP A 4 -4.20 -4.05 12.03
N LEU A 5 -5.09 -3.81 12.98
CA LEU A 5 -6.51 -3.52 12.70
C LEU A 5 -6.69 -2.19 12.00
N ILE A 6 -5.90 -1.19 12.36
CA ILE A 6 -5.88 0.13 11.74
C ILE A 6 -5.35 0.06 10.30
N ARG A 7 -4.40 -0.85 10.02
CA ARG A 7 -3.66 -0.88 8.74
C ARG A 7 -3.82 -2.13 7.88
N SER A 8 -4.44 -3.21 8.35
CA SER A 8 -4.64 -4.47 7.60
C SER A 8 -5.39 -4.27 6.29
N ALA A 9 -6.15 -3.19 6.18
CA ALA A 9 -6.78 -2.76 4.92
C ALA A 9 -5.79 -2.17 3.88
N THR A 10 -4.49 -2.01 4.19
CA THR A 10 -3.58 -1.13 3.41
C THR A 10 -2.18 -1.69 3.08
N TYR A 11 -1.79 -2.88 3.55
CA TYR A 11 -0.44 -3.41 3.28
C TYR A 11 -0.37 -4.27 2.02
N GLY A 12 0.55 -3.91 1.10
CA GLY A 12 0.78 -4.57 -0.19
C GLY A 12 2.16 -5.23 -0.31
N PHE A 13 2.17 -6.36 -1.03
CA PHE A 13 3.29 -7.21 -1.46
C PHE A 13 4.50 -6.43 -2.03
N GLY A 14 5.72 -6.69 -1.55
CA GLY A 14 6.92 -6.03 -2.09
C GLY A 14 8.22 -6.84 -2.12
N GLY A 15 8.43 -7.77 -1.17
CA GLY A 15 9.74 -8.44 -1.01
C GLY A 15 10.01 -9.59 -1.99
N SER A 16 9.03 -10.44 -2.27
CA SER A 16 9.20 -11.62 -3.14
C SER A 16 9.19 -11.29 -4.63
N PHE A 17 8.52 -10.21 -5.02
CA PHE A 17 8.30 -9.86 -6.43
C PHE A 17 9.59 -9.54 -7.20
N GLY A 18 10.55 -8.86 -6.56
CA GLY A 18 11.79 -8.42 -7.22
C GLY A 18 12.69 -9.59 -7.66
N ARG A 19 12.80 -10.63 -6.84
CA ARG A 19 13.61 -11.82 -7.15
C ARG A 19 13.00 -12.59 -8.32
N ASP A 20 11.68 -12.74 -8.29
CA ASP A 20 10.94 -13.50 -9.30
C ASP A 20 10.94 -12.74 -10.65
N ALA A 21 10.83 -11.40 -10.61
CA ALA A 21 10.96 -10.55 -11.79
C ALA A 21 12.37 -10.66 -12.43
N TYR A 22 13.44 -10.71 -11.64
CA TYR A 22 14.81 -10.89 -12.16
C TYR A 22 15.01 -12.26 -12.83
N GLN A 23 14.54 -13.34 -12.18
CA GLN A 23 14.65 -14.68 -12.75
C GLN A 23 13.82 -14.83 -14.03
N ALA A 24 12.67 -14.17 -14.11
CA ALA A 24 11.84 -14.12 -15.32
C ALA A 24 12.48 -13.27 -16.44
N ALA A 25 13.05 -12.10 -16.10
CA ALA A 25 13.73 -11.22 -17.04
C ALA A 25 14.94 -11.89 -17.72
N LYS A 26 15.68 -12.73 -17.00
CA LYS A 26 16.81 -13.49 -17.58
C LYS A 26 16.36 -14.47 -18.68
N LYS A 27 15.12 -14.96 -18.61
CA LYS A 27 14.57 -15.95 -19.55
C LYS A 27 13.81 -15.31 -20.71
N ASN A 28 13.24 -14.12 -20.52
CA ASN A 28 12.43 -13.43 -21.51
C ASN A 28 12.77 -11.93 -21.59
N PRO A 29 13.30 -11.44 -22.72
CA PRO A 29 13.64 -10.01 -22.87
C PRO A 29 12.42 -9.09 -22.79
N LEU A 30 11.21 -9.60 -23.10
CA LEU A 30 9.96 -8.86 -22.91
C LEU A 30 9.69 -8.51 -21.43
N VAL A 31 10.10 -9.38 -20.50
CA VAL A 31 9.93 -9.12 -19.06
C VAL A 31 10.88 -8.01 -18.60
N LEU A 32 12.04 -7.86 -19.23
CA LEU A 32 12.97 -6.76 -18.95
C LEU A 32 12.36 -5.41 -19.35
N ILE A 33 11.68 -5.34 -20.51
CA ILE A 33 10.96 -4.13 -20.94
C ILE A 33 9.86 -3.79 -19.93
N LEU A 34 9.10 -4.78 -19.44
CA LEU A 34 8.09 -4.55 -18.40
C LEU A 34 8.71 -4.02 -17.10
N VAL A 35 9.84 -4.57 -16.66
CA VAL A 35 10.54 -4.08 -15.46
C VAL A 35 10.97 -2.61 -15.64
N VAL A 36 11.52 -2.24 -16.80
CA VAL A 36 11.90 -0.86 -17.12
C VAL A 36 10.69 0.08 -17.06
N ILE A 37 9.57 -0.33 -17.66
CA ILE A 37 8.30 0.42 -17.61
C ILE A 37 7.84 0.60 -16.16
N PHE A 38 7.85 -0.49 -15.37
CA PHE A 38 7.45 -0.45 -13.97
C PHE A 38 8.34 0.49 -13.16
N CYS A 39 9.66 0.52 -13.40
CA CYS A 39 10.56 1.44 -12.71
C CYS A 39 10.18 2.91 -12.97
N ILE A 40 9.89 3.29 -14.22
CA ILE A 40 9.49 4.66 -14.57
C ILE A 40 8.14 5.00 -13.93
N VAL A 41 7.11 4.19 -14.20
CA VAL A 41 5.74 4.45 -13.75
C VAL A 41 5.66 4.46 -12.23
N TYR A 42 6.28 3.49 -11.56
CA TYR A 42 6.26 3.38 -10.11
C TYR A 42 7.11 4.47 -9.44
N GLY A 43 8.25 4.83 -10.05
CA GLY A 43 9.08 5.94 -9.57
C GLY A 43 8.29 7.26 -9.57
N PHE A 44 7.66 7.63 -10.67
CA PHE A 44 6.84 8.85 -10.71
C PHE A 44 5.63 8.78 -9.79
N ARG A 45 4.96 7.63 -9.67
CA ARG A 45 3.85 7.44 -8.73
C ARG A 45 4.30 7.69 -7.28
N ASN A 46 5.46 7.16 -6.90
CA ASN A 46 5.90 7.11 -5.51
C ASN A 46 6.37 8.49 -4.98
N LEU A 47 6.73 9.42 -5.87
CA LEU A 47 6.95 10.84 -5.53
C LEU A 47 5.73 11.51 -4.87
N TYR A 48 4.51 11.10 -5.23
CA TYR A 48 3.27 11.69 -4.72
C TYR A 48 2.76 11.04 -3.43
N LEU A 49 3.32 9.89 -3.04
CA LEU A 49 2.77 9.03 -1.99
C LEU A 49 3.32 9.30 -0.60
N GLY A 50 4.20 10.26 -0.39
CA GLY A 50 4.89 10.39 0.88
C GLY A 50 4.11 10.99 2.07
N ILE A 51 2.78 11.02 2.00
CA ILE A 51 1.93 11.57 3.06
C ILE A 51 1.81 10.58 4.23
N GLY A 52 1.92 11.09 5.46
CA GLY A 52 1.64 10.35 6.70
C GLY A 52 2.80 9.51 7.25
N ARG A 53 4.05 9.74 6.84
CA ARG A 53 5.26 9.11 7.40
C ARG A 53 6.27 10.17 7.83
N SER A 54 7.25 9.79 8.67
CA SER A 54 8.33 10.68 9.13
C SER A 54 9.03 11.39 7.95
N SER A 55 9.44 12.64 8.15
CA SER A 55 10.11 13.47 7.13
C SER A 55 11.38 12.79 6.58
N ALA A 56 12.13 12.07 7.42
CA ALA A 56 13.29 11.30 6.97
C ALA A 56 12.90 10.15 6.02
N TYR A 57 11.85 9.39 6.36
CA TYR A 57 11.34 8.32 5.49
C TYR A 57 10.83 8.88 4.16
N PHE A 58 10.14 10.03 4.20
CA PHE A 58 9.71 10.73 2.99
C PHE A 58 10.89 11.00 2.06
N PHE A 59 11.95 11.59 2.58
CA PHE A 59 13.11 11.98 1.79
C PHE A 59 13.88 10.76 1.24
N PHE A 60 14.29 9.82 2.09
CA PHE A 60 15.12 8.70 1.65
C PHE A 60 14.37 7.67 0.80
N VAL A 61 13.13 7.35 1.16
CA VAL A 61 12.40 6.26 0.48
C VAL A 61 11.57 6.79 -0.68
N ASN A 62 10.84 7.89 -0.50
CA ASN A 62 9.97 8.40 -1.57
C ASN A 62 10.70 9.34 -2.53
N VAL A 63 11.62 10.19 -2.09
CA VAL A 63 12.34 11.07 -3.02
C VAL A 63 13.51 10.33 -3.64
N ILE A 64 14.50 9.90 -2.84
CA ILE A 64 15.70 9.25 -3.36
C ILE A 64 15.35 7.91 -4.04
N GLY A 65 14.54 7.06 -3.39
CA GLY A 65 14.13 5.79 -3.98
C GLY A 65 13.39 5.94 -5.32
N SER A 66 12.54 6.95 -5.45
CA SER A 66 11.85 7.23 -6.71
C SER A 66 12.79 7.78 -7.78
N LEU A 67 13.72 8.68 -7.41
CA LEU A 67 14.72 9.19 -8.34
C LEU A 67 15.59 8.06 -8.88
N VAL A 68 16.04 7.13 -8.02
CA VAL A 68 16.81 5.95 -8.44
C VAL A 68 15.99 5.09 -9.41
N LEU A 69 14.73 4.80 -9.11
CA LEU A 69 13.85 4.03 -10.00
C LEU A 69 13.65 4.72 -11.36
N ILE A 70 13.43 6.03 -11.38
CA ILE A 70 13.28 6.81 -12.60
C ILE A 70 14.57 6.78 -13.41
N SER A 71 15.73 7.02 -12.76
CA SER A 71 17.03 6.99 -13.42
C SER A 71 17.33 5.62 -14.03
N VAL A 72 17.09 4.53 -13.30
CA VAL A 72 17.29 3.15 -13.81
C VAL A 72 16.35 2.88 -14.99
N GLY A 73 15.08 3.28 -14.88
CA GLY A 73 14.10 3.09 -15.94
C GLY A 73 14.43 3.87 -17.21
N LEU A 74 14.73 5.17 -17.09
CA LEU A 74 15.11 6.01 -18.23
C LEU A 74 16.42 5.56 -18.87
N PHE A 75 17.41 5.16 -18.06
CA PHE A 75 18.66 4.61 -18.57
C PHE A 75 18.42 3.30 -19.32
N GLY A 76 17.62 2.37 -18.77
CA GLY A 76 17.28 1.12 -19.44
C GLY A 76 16.56 1.34 -20.78
N LEU A 77 15.67 2.33 -20.84
CA LEU A 77 14.94 2.70 -22.05
C LEU A 77 15.85 3.35 -23.10
N ALA A 78 16.75 4.25 -22.69
CA ALA A 78 17.75 4.85 -23.57
C ALA A 78 18.75 3.81 -24.10
N PHE A 79 19.18 2.87 -23.25
CA PHE A 79 20.05 1.78 -23.64
C PHE A 79 19.38 0.83 -24.64
N ALA A 80 18.09 0.53 -24.47
CA ALA A 80 17.32 -0.25 -25.43
C ALA A 80 17.20 0.48 -26.78
N ALA A 81 16.96 1.81 -26.77
CA ALA A 81 16.94 2.61 -28.00
C ALA A 81 18.30 2.59 -28.71
N PHE A 82 19.39 2.71 -27.96
CA PHE A 82 20.76 2.67 -28.50
C PHE A 82 21.08 1.33 -29.17
N ILE A 83 20.72 0.20 -28.54
CA ILE A 83 20.91 -1.14 -29.15
C ILE A 83 20.06 -1.28 -30.43
N ALA A 84 18.84 -0.76 -30.42
CA ALA A 84 17.92 -0.91 -31.55
C ALA A 84 18.26 -0.01 -32.75
N ASP A 85 19.04 1.06 -32.54
CA ASP A 85 19.50 2.00 -33.58
C ASP A 85 21.03 1.95 -33.76
N SER A 86 21.65 0.79 -33.55
CA SER A 86 23.10 0.63 -33.63
C SER A 86 23.72 1.06 -34.97
N ASP A 87 22.92 1.02 -36.05
CA ASP A 87 23.34 1.39 -37.40
C ASP A 87 22.92 2.83 -37.77
N GLY A 88 22.21 3.55 -36.89
CA GLY A 88 21.75 4.93 -37.07
C GLY A 88 20.70 5.10 -38.18
N GLN A 89 20.07 4.01 -38.63
CA GLN A 89 19.15 4.01 -39.77
C GLN A 89 17.67 4.09 -39.37
N ASN A 90 17.34 4.00 -38.07
CA ASN A 90 15.96 3.88 -37.60
C ASN A 90 15.54 5.03 -36.67
N PRO A 91 15.55 6.30 -37.13
CA PRO A 91 15.15 7.45 -36.31
C PRO A 91 13.69 7.35 -35.85
N LEU A 92 12.83 6.65 -36.61
CA LEU A 92 11.45 6.37 -36.23
C LEU A 92 11.36 5.51 -34.96
N LEU A 93 12.25 4.52 -34.82
CA LEU A 93 12.27 3.63 -33.65
C LEU A 93 12.72 4.40 -32.42
N VAL A 94 13.78 5.22 -32.54
CA VAL A 94 14.25 6.08 -31.45
C VAL A 94 13.14 7.05 -31.00
N ALA A 95 12.46 7.70 -31.94
CA ALA A 95 11.33 8.58 -31.65
C ALA A 95 10.18 7.84 -30.96
N ALA A 96 9.87 6.60 -31.39
CA ALA A 96 8.84 5.77 -30.76
C ALA A 96 9.20 5.40 -29.32
N VAL A 97 10.47 5.05 -29.04
CA VAL A 97 10.94 4.73 -27.69
C VAL A 97 10.88 5.95 -26.77
N ILE A 98 11.31 7.12 -27.25
CA ILE A 98 11.21 8.39 -26.50
C ILE A 98 9.73 8.73 -26.23
N GLY A 99 8.88 8.64 -27.25
CA GLY A 99 7.43 8.90 -27.12
C GLY A 99 6.77 7.95 -26.12
N PHE A 100 7.13 6.68 -26.14
CA PHE A 100 6.66 5.69 -25.17
C PHE A 100 7.13 6.01 -23.75
N GLY A 101 8.39 6.41 -23.57
CA GLY A 101 8.92 6.89 -22.30
C GLY A 101 8.09 8.07 -21.75
N PHE A 102 7.74 9.03 -22.60
CA PHE A 102 6.89 10.15 -22.22
C PHE A 102 5.49 9.71 -21.75
N ILE A 103 4.87 8.74 -22.43
CA ILE A 103 3.60 8.15 -22.01
C ILE A 103 3.72 7.51 -20.62
N CYS A 104 4.78 6.74 -20.35
CA CYS A 104 5.01 6.14 -19.04
C CYS A 104 5.14 7.19 -17.93
N VAL A 105 5.82 8.31 -18.21
CA VAL A 105 5.92 9.44 -17.28
C VAL A 105 4.53 10.01 -17.00
N LEU A 106 3.72 10.29 -18.02
CA LEU A 106 2.37 10.82 -17.85
C LEU A 106 1.50 9.88 -17.01
N ILE A 107 1.51 8.59 -17.32
CA ILE A 107 0.75 7.57 -16.56
C ILE A 107 1.19 7.55 -15.09
N GLY A 108 2.49 7.53 -14.82
CA GLY A 108 3.02 7.54 -13.45
C GLY A 108 2.60 8.77 -12.65
N ASN A 109 2.59 9.96 -13.27
CA ASN A 109 2.16 11.20 -12.63
C ASN A 109 0.65 11.21 -12.35
N VAL A 110 -0.18 10.85 -13.33
CA VAL A 110 -1.64 10.78 -13.16
C VAL A 110 -2.00 9.78 -12.07
N TRP A 111 -1.41 8.59 -12.11
CA TRP A 111 -1.64 7.56 -11.11
C TRP A 111 -1.16 7.98 -9.72
N GLY A 112 -0.02 8.68 -9.63
CA GLY A 112 0.49 9.26 -8.39
C GLY A 112 -0.48 10.27 -7.76
N ILE A 113 -1.00 11.20 -8.57
CA ILE A 113 -1.96 12.22 -8.11
C ILE A 113 -3.26 11.57 -7.63
N GLN A 114 -3.82 10.62 -8.38
CA GLN A 114 -5.03 9.91 -7.98
C GLN A 114 -4.80 9.11 -6.68
N SER A 115 -3.68 8.38 -6.60
CA SER A 115 -3.33 7.60 -5.40
C SER A 115 -3.14 8.48 -4.17
N ARG A 116 -2.66 9.71 -4.34
CA ARG A 116 -2.50 10.69 -3.25
C ARG A 116 -3.84 11.03 -2.59
N SER A 117 -4.91 11.19 -3.39
CA SER A 117 -6.26 11.48 -2.87
C SER A 117 -6.79 10.31 -2.05
N HIS A 118 -6.76 9.09 -2.60
CA HIS A 118 -7.18 7.89 -1.89
C HIS A 118 -6.39 7.66 -0.60
N ARG A 119 -5.08 7.92 -0.61
CA ARG A 119 -4.25 7.78 0.58
C ARG A 119 -4.58 8.81 1.66
N LYS A 120 -4.91 10.05 1.31
CA LYS A 120 -5.38 11.05 2.28
C LYS A 120 -6.68 10.58 2.95
N ALA A 121 -7.64 10.13 2.15
CA ALA A 121 -8.91 9.59 2.67
C ALA A 121 -8.67 8.39 3.60
N ALA A 122 -7.79 7.46 3.23
CA ALA A 122 -7.42 6.34 4.09
C ALA A 122 -6.75 6.76 5.40
N ILE A 123 -5.89 7.79 5.37
CA ILE A 123 -5.25 8.33 6.59
C ILE A 123 -6.29 8.98 7.51
N GLU A 124 -7.25 9.70 6.94
CA GLU A 124 -8.33 10.33 7.70
C GLU A 124 -9.23 9.28 8.35
N ILE A 125 -9.65 8.26 7.60
CA ILE A 125 -10.42 7.12 8.13
C ILE A 125 -9.64 6.41 9.24
N ALA A 126 -8.34 6.17 9.06
CA ALA A 126 -7.50 5.55 10.08
C ALA A 126 -7.40 6.40 11.36
N ALA A 127 -7.29 7.72 11.22
CA ALA A 127 -7.25 8.65 12.35
C ALA A 127 -8.59 8.69 13.11
N GLU A 128 -9.71 8.65 12.39
CA GLU A 128 -11.04 8.57 12.99
C GLU A 128 -11.28 7.24 13.70
N ASN A 129 -10.89 6.12 13.07
CA ASN A 129 -10.99 4.80 13.69
C ASN A 129 -10.14 4.71 14.96
N ALA A 130 -8.94 5.28 14.96
CA ALA A 130 -8.10 5.34 16.15
C ALA A 130 -8.76 6.13 17.29
N ARG A 131 -9.42 7.26 16.98
CA ARG A 131 -10.20 8.03 17.97
C ARG A 131 -11.39 7.23 18.47
N PHE A 132 -12.14 6.60 17.58
CA PHE A 132 -13.27 5.75 17.94
C PHE A 132 -12.87 4.63 18.90
N LEU A 133 -11.77 3.93 18.62
CA LEU A 133 -11.27 2.87 19.50
C LEU A 133 -10.89 3.41 20.88
N ALA A 134 -10.20 4.55 20.93
CA ALA A 134 -9.85 5.21 22.18
C ALA A 134 -11.09 5.65 22.98
N ASP A 135 -12.08 6.25 22.32
CA ASP A 135 -13.34 6.70 22.93
C ASP A 135 -14.19 5.52 23.43
N ALA A 136 -14.16 4.38 22.72
CA ALA A 136 -14.78 3.12 23.14
C ALA A 136 -14.00 2.42 24.28
N GLY A 137 -12.82 2.90 24.66
CA GLY A 137 -11.95 2.30 25.68
C GLY A 137 -11.26 1.01 25.22
N LEU A 138 -11.18 0.78 23.92
CA LEU A 138 -10.54 -0.39 23.32
C LEU A 138 -9.03 -0.16 23.23
N HIS A 139 -8.24 -1.03 23.86
CA HIS A 139 -6.78 -0.93 23.91
C HIS A 139 -6.12 -2.31 23.75
N ASP A 140 -4.87 -2.35 23.29
CA ASP A 140 -4.14 -3.61 23.15
C ASP A 140 -3.99 -4.26 24.53
N SER A 141 -4.14 -5.58 24.61
CA SER A 141 -3.95 -6.32 25.87
C SER A 141 -2.47 -6.32 26.27
N ASP A 142 -2.20 -6.04 27.54
CA ASP A 142 -0.84 -6.12 28.12
C ASP A 142 -0.29 -7.55 28.17
N PHE A 143 -1.17 -8.55 28.10
CA PHE A 143 -0.84 -9.95 28.35
C PHE A 143 -0.68 -10.79 27.08
N GLU A 144 -1.47 -10.49 26.03
CA GLU A 144 -1.48 -11.27 24.81
C GLU A 144 -1.65 -10.37 23.58
N THR A 145 -0.74 -10.50 22.62
CA THR A 145 -0.70 -9.65 21.42
C THR A 145 -1.91 -9.82 20.50
N ASP A 146 -2.64 -10.93 20.59
CA ASP A 146 -3.78 -11.29 19.73
C ASP A 146 -5.14 -10.81 20.29
N PHE A 147 -5.14 -10.10 21.42
CA PHE A 147 -6.35 -9.68 22.12
C PHE A 147 -6.41 -8.15 22.30
N ILE A 148 -7.64 -7.62 22.22
CA ILE A 148 -7.98 -6.25 22.61
C ILE A 148 -8.70 -6.32 23.95
N ALA A 149 -8.38 -5.45 24.88
CA ALA A 149 -9.17 -5.25 26.08
C ALA A 149 -10.24 -4.17 25.82
N ASP A 150 -11.48 -4.42 26.23
CA ASP A 150 -12.51 -3.39 26.32
C ASP A 150 -12.45 -2.61 27.65
N ARG A 151 -13.29 -1.58 27.77
CA ARG A 151 -13.40 -0.76 28.99
C ARG A 151 -13.77 -1.56 30.24
N ASP A 152 -14.45 -2.70 30.07
CA ASP A 152 -14.88 -3.58 31.16
C ASP A 152 -13.83 -4.67 31.46
N GLY A 153 -12.66 -4.63 30.80
CA GLY A 153 -11.55 -5.58 30.97
C GLY A 153 -11.79 -6.93 30.28
N ASN A 154 -12.78 -7.06 29.39
CA ASN A 154 -12.95 -8.28 28.61
C ASN A 154 -11.91 -8.34 27.50
N LEU A 155 -11.27 -9.50 27.37
CA LEU A 155 -10.35 -9.79 26.27
C LEU A 155 -11.13 -10.24 25.04
N LEU A 156 -10.96 -9.50 23.95
CA LEU A 156 -11.65 -9.65 22.68
C LEU A 156 -10.68 -10.16 21.62
N LYS A 157 -11.05 -11.28 20.98
CA LYS A 157 -10.33 -11.84 19.82
C LYS A 157 -11.13 -11.61 18.55
N LEU A 158 -10.51 -11.03 17.53
CA LEU A 158 -11.14 -10.86 16.22
C LEU A 158 -11.50 -12.24 15.65
N LYS A 159 -12.77 -12.43 15.29
CA LYS A 159 -13.27 -13.67 14.70
C LYS A 159 -13.67 -13.51 13.24
N GLU A 160 -14.30 -12.38 12.91
CA GLU A 160 -14.83 -12.13 11.58
C GLU A 160 -14.62 -10.65 11.23
N GLN A 161 -14.22 -10.39 9.99
CA GLN A 161 -14.06 -9.05 9.45
C GLN A 161 -14.72 -9.02 8.07
N THR A 162 -15.76 -8.22 7.94
CA THR A 162 -16.48 -7.96 6.69
C THR A 162 -16.44 -6.47 6.37
N ALA A 163 -17.00 -6.07 5.22
CA ALA A 163 -17.04 -4.66 4.82
C ALA A 163 -17.92 -3.79 5.74
N ASP A 164 -18.90 -4.40 6.41
CA ASP A 164 -19.93 -3.75 7.23
C ASP A 164 -19.75 -3.93 8.73
N ARG A 165 -18.92 -4.89 9.19
CA ARG A 165 -18.70 -5.14 10.62
C ARG A 165 -17.41 -5.90 10.94
N MET A 166 -16.93 -5.72 12.16
CA MET A 166 -15.94 -6.58 12.80
C MET A 166 -16.62 -7.28 13.98
N VAL A 167 -16.45 -8.59 14.10
CA VAL A 167 -17.03 -9.39 15.17
C VAL A 167 -15.92 -10.02 16.00
N PHE A 168 -16.05 -9.87 17.30
CA PHE A 168 -15.10 -10.35 18.30
C PHE A 168 -15.74 -11.43 19.17
N THR A 169 -14.96 -12.44 19.52
CA THR A 169 -15.28 -13.39 20.58
C THR A 169 -14.60 -13.00 21.88
N VAL A 170 -15.27 -13.23 23.00
CA VAL A 170 -14.71 -12.96 24.32
C VAL A 170 -13.91 -14.17 24.82
N ALA A 171 -12.66 -13.94 25.23
CA ALA A 171 -11.80 -14.99 25.78
C ALA A 171 -12.46 -15.62 27.01
N GLY A 172 -12.42 -16.95 27.10
CA GLY A 172 -12.96 -17.69 28.25
C GLY A 172 -14.49 -17.69 28.40
N LYS A 173 -15.25 -16.95 27.58
CA LYS A 173 -16.72 -16.87 27.69
C LYS A 173 -17.40 -17.33 26.39
N ARG A 174 -18.13 -18.46 26.47
CA ARG A 174 -18.91 -18.99 25.34
C ARG A 174 -20.23 -18.21 25.16
N GLY A 175 -20.63 -17.99 23.91
CA GLY A 175 -21.89 -17.33 23.56
C GLY A 175 -21.88 -15.80 23.74
N LEU A 176 -20.75 -15.21 24.13
CA LEU A 176 -20.58 -13.76 24.20
C LEU A 176 -19.78 -13.25 23.01
N ARG A 177 -20.24 -12.17 22.39
CA ARG A 177 -19.53 -11.49 21.32
C ARG A 177 -19.68 -9.98 21.45
N ALA A 178 -18.72 -9.26 20.89
CA ALA A 178 -18.84 -7.84 20.65
C ALA A 178 -18.72 -7.58 19.14
N ALA A 179 -19.29 -6.49 18.65
CA ALA A 179 -19.17 -6.09 17.26
C ALA A 179 -18.89 -4.60 17.15
N ILE A 180 -18.14 -4.24 16.10
CA ILE A 180 -17.97 -2.88 15.63
C ILE A 180 -18.63 -2.78 14.26
N ARG A 181 -19.53 -1.83 14.08
CA ARG A 181 -20.16 -1.53 12.79
C ARG A 181 -19.26 -0.62 11.97
N LEU A 182 -19.11 -0.96 10.69
CA LEU A 182 -18.36 -0.21 9.69
C LEU A 182 -19.29 0.46 8.68
N VAL A 183 -18.98 1.69 8.29
CA VAL A 183 -19.58 2.40 7.14
C VAL A 183 -18.45 3.02 6.35
N ASP A 184 -18.27 2.59 5.10
CA ASP A 184 -17.18 3.05 4.22
C ASP A 184 -15.78 2.97 4.86
N GLY A 185 -15.56 1.92 5.66
CA GLY A 185 -14.30 1.70 6.39
C GLY A 185 -14.16 2.48 7.71
N ARG A 186 -15.12 3.34 8.05
CA ARG A 186 -15.17 4.09 9.31
C ARG A 186 -15.89 3.27 10.38
N MET A 187 -15.35 3.22 11.59
CA MET A 187 -15.98 2.60 12.75
C MET A 187 -17.00 3.58 13.34
N VAL A 188 -18.27 3.17 13.38
CA VAL A 188 -19.39 4.07 13.75
C VAL A 188 -20.00 3.69 15.09
N GLU A 189 -20.06 2.40 15.41
CA GLU A 189 -20.78 1.92 16.58
C GLU A 189 -20.09 0.68 17.17
N TYR A 190 -19.93 0.66 18.49
CA TYR A 190 -19.45 -0.50 19.23
C TYR A 190 -20.60 -1.05 20.08
N THR A 191 -20.93 -2.33 19.91
CA THR A 191 -22.10 -2.92 20.56
C THR A 191 -21.90 -3.24 22.04
N GLY A 192 -20.66 -3.21 22.53
CA GLY A 192 -20.29 -3.87 23.78
C GLY A 192 -20.41 -5.39 23.68
N VAL A 193 -20.05 -6.08 24.77
CA VAL A 193 -20.20 -7.54 24.89
C VAL A 193 -21.67 -7.88 25.11
N LYS A 194 -22.26 -8.62 24.17
CA LYS A 194 -23.64 -9.13 24.23
C LYS A 194 -23.67 -10.65 24.07
N ARG A 195 -24.68 -11.27 24.68
CA ARG A 195 -24.99 -12.69 24.44
C ARG A 195 -25.72 -12.82 23.10
N ILE A 196 -25.25 -13.75 22.26
CA ILE A 196 -25.88 -14.13 21.00
C ILE A 196 -26.62 -15.44 21.20
#